data_AF-A0A0A0WDS8-F1
#
_entry.id   AF-A0A0A0WDS8-F1
#
_cell.length_a   1.000
_cell.length_b   1.000
_cell.length_c   1.000
_cell.angle_alpha   90.00
_cell.angle_beta   90.00
_cell.angle_gamma   90.00
#
_symmetry.space_group_name_H-M   'P 1'
#
loop_
_entity.id
_entity.type
_entity.pdbx_description
1 polymer ?
#
loop_
_entity_poly.entity_id
_entity_poly.type
_entity_poly.pdbx_seq_one_letter_code
_entity_poly.pdbx_strand_id
1 'polypeptide(L)'
;DGINLDEIKEFAKQFKIRRLSLGLTQTQVGQALSATEGPAYSQSAICRFEKPDITPKSAQKIKPVLERWMAEAEERYKNGVQNLTDFIGSEPSKKRKRRTSFTPQALEILDQHFEKNTHPSGAEMTELSENLNYDREVVRVWFCNKRQALKNTFKKLKQE
;
A
#
# COMPACT_ATOMS: atom_id res chain seq x y z
N ASP A 1 -26.38 24.43 7.36
CA ASP A 1 -25.07 23.88 7.78
C ASP A 1 -24.30 23.32 6.61
N GLY A 2 -23.51 24.19 5.96
CA GLY A 2 -22.71 23.83 4.79
C GLY A 2 -21.44 23.09 5.22
N ILE A 3 -21.21 21.90 4.68
CA ILE A 3 -19.97 21.16 4.91
C ILE A 3 -18.84 21.88 4.15
N ASN A 4 -17.85 22.40 4.87
CA ASN A 4 -16.70 23.05 4.24
C ASN A 4 -15.78 22.00 3.60
N LEU A 5 -15.97 21.78 2.30
CA LEU A 5 -15.21 20.80 1.53
C LEU A 5 -13.73 21.15 1.43
N ASP A 6 -13.40 22.45 1.41
CA ASP A 6 -12.02 22.90 1.25
C ASP A 6 -11.22 22.69 2.52
N GLU A 7 -11.84 22.89 3.69
CA GLU A 7 -11.25 22.54 4.98
C GLU A 7 -10.93 21.04 5.09
N ILE A 8 -11.85 20.18 4.63
CA ILE A 8 -11.65 18.72 4.66
C ILE A 8 -10.53 18.30 3.71
N LYS A 9 -10.48 18.88 2.51
CA LYS A 9 -9.41 18.61 1.53
C LYS A 9 -8.05 19.06 2.05
N GLU A 10 -7.98 20.24 2.65
CA GLU A 10 -6.74 20.75 3.23
C GLU A 10 -6.30 19.87 4.40
N PHE A 11 -7.21 19.48 5.28
CA PHE A 11 -6.91 18.52 6.33
C PHE A 11 -6.38 17.20 5.78
N ALA A 12 -7.01 16.62 4.76
CA ALA A 12 -6.56 15.36 4.15
C ALA A 12 -5.14 15.46 3.57
N LYS A 13 -4.81 16.61 2.95
CA LYS A 13 -3.47 16.90 2.43
C LYS A 13 -2.45 17.02 3.56
N GLN A 14 -2.77 17.77 4.62
CA GLN A 14 -1.89 17.94 5.78
C GLN A 14 -1.67 16.62 6.54
N PHE A 15 -2.74 15.85 6.74
CA PHE A 15 -2.68 14.54 7.37
C PHE A 15 -1.72 13.61 6.63
N LYS A 16 -1.80 13.57 5.28
CA LYS A 16 -0.89 12.78 4.46
C LYS A 16 0.57 13.20 4.62
N ILE A 17 0.84 14.50 4.64
CA ILE A 17 2.20 15.04 4.82
C ILE A 17 2.76 14.62 6.18
N ARG A 18 2.00 14.83 7.26
CA ARG A 18 2.40 14.48 8.64
C ARG A 18 2.62 12.99 8.82
N ARG A 19 1.71 12.16 8.29
CA ARG A 19 1.85 10.70 8.29
C ARG A 19 3.17 10.27 7.64
N LEU A 20 3.49 10.83 6.47
CA LEU A 20 4.71 10.51 5.75
C LEU A 20 5.96 11.01 6.47
N SER A 21 5.93 12.18 7.11
CA SER A 21 7.07 12.67 7.91
C SER A 21 7.35 11.81 9.14
N LEU A 22 6.32 11.14 9.68
CA LEU A 22 6.47 10.15 10.75
C LEU A 22 6.91 8.75 10.24
N GLY A 23 7.10 8.58 8.93
CA GLY A 23 7.49 7.30 8.34
C GLY A 23 6.39 6.23 8.35
N LEU A 24 5.13 6.64 8.58
CA LEU A 24 4.01 5.73 8.78
C LEU A 24 3.33 5.37 7.46
N THR A 25 2.98 4.09 7.29
CA THR A 25 2.16 3.61 6.17
C THR A 25 0.66 3.76 6.48
N GLN A 26 -0.17 3.86 5.45
CA GLN A 26 -1.64 3.86 5.62
C GLN A 26 -2.14 2.60 6.35
N THR A 27 -1.48 1.45 6.16
CA THR A 27 -1.78 0.21 6.88
C THR A 27 -1.51 0.34 8.37
N GLN A 28 -0.34 0.88 8.76
CA GLN A 28 0.00 1.08 10.17
C GLN A 28 -0.98 2.05 10.84
N VAL A 29 -1.35 3.14 10.18
CA VAL A 29 -2.35 4.08 10.70
C VAL A 29 -3.71 3.40 10.88
N GLY A 30 -4.19 2.66 9.88
CA GLY A 30 -5.48 1.96 9.99
C GLY A 30 -5.51 0.91 11.10
N GLN A 31 -4.43 0.12 11.22
CA GLN A 31 -4.29 -0.88 12.28
C GLN A 31 -4.27 -0.24 13.68
N ALA A 32 -3.46 0.81 13.87
CA ALA A 32 -3.35 1.51 15.15
C ALA A 32 -4.66 2.21 15.55
N LEU A 33 -5.35 2.84 14.61
CA LEU A 33 -6.66 3.44 14.85
C LEU A 33 -7.71 2.40 15.23
N SER A 34 -7.74 1.26 14.54
CA SER A 34 -8.69 0.17 14.85
C SER A 34 -8.47 -0.45 16.23
N ALA A 35 -7.25 -0.35 16.77
CA ALA A 35 -6.91 -0.84 18.10
C ALA A 35 -7.32 0.12 19.23
N THR A 36 -7.45 1.43 18.93
CA THR A 36 -7.60 2.49 19.94
C THR A 36 -8.97 3.17 19.90
N GLU A 37 -9.58 3.35 18.73
CA GLU A 37 -10.85 4.06 18.59
C GLU A 37 -11.80 3.41 17.56
N GLY A 38 -12.95 2.92 18.00
CA GLY A 38 -14.15 2.75 17.16
C GLY A 38 -13.99 1.87 15.89
N PRO A 39 -14.87 2.02 14.87
CA PRO A 39 -15.04 1.04 13.79
C PRO A 39 -13.75 0.78 13.01
N ALA A 40 -13.55 -0.47 12.57
CA ALA A 40 -12.32 -0.92 11.91
C ALA A 40 -11.89 -0.03 10.72
N TYR A 41 -10.80 0.72 10.90
CA TYR A 41 -10.16 1.53 9.88
C TYR A 41 -9.15 0.68 9.08
N SER A 42 -9.41 0.46 7.80
CA SER A 42 -8.49 -0.27 6.91
C SER A 42 -7.50 0.66 6.19
N GLN A 43 -6.44 0.09 5.60
CA GLN A 43 -5.56 0.83 4.67
C GLN A 43 -6.36 1.56 3.57
N SER A 44 -7.40 0.91 3.05
CA SER A 44 -8.30 1.50 2.06
C SER A 44 -9.08 2.69 2.60
N ALA A 45 -9.48 2.67 3.88
CA ALA A 45 -10.18 3.79 4.51
C ALA A 45 -9.28 5.03 4.58
N ILE A 46 -8.02 4.87 5.03
CA ILE A 46 -7.03 5.96 5.07
C ILE A 46 -6.74 6.47 3.65
N CYS A 47 -6.60 5.56 2.67
CA CYS A 47 -6.36 5.93 1.28
C CYS A 47 -7.50 6.78 0.68
N ARG A 48 -8.76 6.39 0.91
CA ARG A 48 -9.93 7.15 0.42
C ARG A 48 -10.03 8.52 1.08
N PHE A 49 -9.73 8.62 2.38
CA PHE A 49 -9.69 9.90 3.09
C PHE A 49 -8.62 10.85 2.51
N GLU A 50 -7.41 10.35 2.25
CA GLU A 50 -6.31 11.14 1.67
C GLU A 50 -6.52 11.56 0.21
N LYS A 51 -7.41 10.86 -0.54
CA LYS A 51 -7.74 11.14 -1.94
C LYS A 51 -9.08 11.89 -2.12
N PRO A 52 -9.55 12.56 -1.06
CA PRO A 52 -10.96 12.94 -0.85
C PRO A 52 -12.03 12.11 -1.57
N ASP A 53 -11.85 10.79 -1.66
CA ASP A 53 -12.77 9.86 -2.35
C ASP A 53 -13.77 9.25 -1.36
N ILE A 54 -14.35 10.13 -0.52
CA ILE A 54 -15.36 9.81 0.49
C ILE A 54 -16.41 10.91 0.54
N THR A 55 -17.61 10.56 1.00
CA THR A 55 -18.69 11.54 1.13
C THR A 55 -18.31 12.62 2.17
N PRO A 56 -18.68 13.90 1.94
CA PRO A 56 -18.36 14.98 2.86
C PRO A 56 -18.84 14.73 4.30
N LYS A 57 -20.03 14.14 4.45
CA LYS A 57 -20.59 13.77 5.75
C LYS A 57 -19.76 12.70 6.46
N SER A 58 -19.20 11.74 5.72
CA SER A 58 -18.30 10.72 6.28
C SER A 58 -16.97 11.34 6.69
N ALA A 59 -16.41 12.20 5.84
CA ALA A 59 -15.17 12.90 6.13
C ALA A 59 -15.25 13.76 7.41
N GLN A 60 -16.37 14.47 7.61
CA GLN A 60 -16.61 15.23 8.84
C GLN A 60 -16.61 14.36 10.11
N LYS A 61 -17.11 13.13 10.04
CA LYS A 61 -17.09 12.21 11.18
C LYS A 61 -15.71 11.64 11.45
N ILE A 62 -14.93 11.39 10.41
CA ILE A 62 -13.61 10.76 10.50
C ILE A 62 -12.52 11.78 10.86
N LYS A 63 -12.64 13.03 10.40
CA LYS A 63 -11.66 14.11 10.66
C LYS A 63 -11.23 14.22 12.13
N PRO A 64 -12.13 14.37 13.13
CA PRO A 64 -11.70 14.55 14.52
C PRO A 64 -10.97 13.32 15.09
N VAL A 65 -11.31 12.12 14.63
CA VAL A 65 -10.62 10.87 15.04
C VAL A 65 -9.19 10.87 14.51
N LEU A 66 -9.02 11.16 13.21
CA LEU A 66 -7.69 11.24 12.58
C LEU A 66 -6.84 12.36 13.16
N GLU A 67 -7.46 13.50 13.49
CA GLU A 67 -6.79 14.65 14.07
C GLU A 67 -6.24 14.34 15.46
N ARG A 68 -7.07 13.75 16.34
CA ARG A 68 -6.65 13.34 17.68
C ARG A 68 -5.52 12.31 17.62
N TRP A 69 -5.69 11.27 16.81
CA TRP A 69 -4.68 10.22 16.69
C TRP A 69 -3.35 10.75 16.13
N MET A 70 -3.39 11.65 15.14
CA MET A 70 -2.18 12.27 14.60
C MET A 70 -1.45 13.11 15.65
N ALA A 71 -2.17 13.88 16.46
CA ALA A 71 -1.57 14.67 17.53
C ALA A 71 -0.83 13.79 18.56
N GLU A 72 -1.45 12.68 18.96
CA GLU A 72 -0.83 11.72 19.87
C GLU A 72 0.40 11.03 19.23
N ALA A 73 0.31 10.65 17.96
CA ALA A 73 1.44 10.07 17.22
C ALA A 73 2.62 11.04 17.12
N GLU A 74 2.37 12.33 16.85
CA GLU A 74 3.40 13.37 16.80
C GLU A 74 4.04 13.63 18.16
N GLU A 75 3.26 13.65 19.24
CA GLU A 75 3.77 13.79 20.61
C GLU A 75 4.67 12.62 20.99
N ARG A 76 4.24 11.39 20.73
CA ARG A 76 5.02 10.18 21.00
C ARG A 76 6.31 10.14 20.18
N TYR A 77 6.25 10.57 18.92
CA TYR A 77 7.45 10.68 18.07
C TYR A 77 8.46 11.70 18.61
N LYS A 78 7.99 12.86 19.10
CA LYS A 78 8.86 13.86 19.77
C LYS A 78 9.52 13.29 21.02
N ASN A 79 8.81 12.43 21.75
CA ASN A 79 9.33 11.74 22.94
C ASN A 79 10.24 10.54 22.60
N GLY A 80 10.39 10.19 21.32
CA GLY A 80 11.31 9.17 20.83
C GLY A 80 10.66 8.19 19.85
N VAL A 81 11.41 7.76 18.85
CA VAL A 81 10.93 6.84 17.80
C VAL A 81 10.38 5.54 18.38
N GLN A 82 10.97 5.04 19.48
CA GLN A 82 10.50 3.82 20.15
C GLN A 82 9.09 3.97 20.74
N ASN A 83 8.77 5.14 21.30
CA ASN A 83 7.43 5.42 21.83
C ASN A 83 6.37 5.44 20.73
N LEU A 84 6.73 5.89 19.52
CA LEU A 84 5.85 5.79 18.36
C LEU A 84 5.67 4.34 17.93
N THR A 85 6.74 3.54 17.86
CA THR A 85 6.65 2.13 17.43
C THR A 85 5.81 1.28 18.38
N ASP A 86 5.90 1.56 19.68
CA ASP A 86 5.12 0.85 20.70
C ASP A 86 3.64 1.25 20.61
N PHE A 87 3.36 2.54 20.38
CA PHE A 87 1.99 3.04 20.23
C PHE A 87 1.25 2.52 19.00
N ILE A 88 1.94 2.40 17.86
CA ILE A 88 1.32 1.85 16.65
C ILE A 88 1.10 0.33 16.74
N GLY A 89 1.59 -0.32 17.81
CA GLY A 89 1.47 -1.76 18.01
C GLY A 89 2.09 -2.58 16.88
N SER A 90 3.07 -2.01 16.16
CA SER A 90 3.68 -2.71 15.04
C SER A 90 4.61 -3.79 15.57
N GLU A 91 4.27 -5.05 15.32
CA GLU A 91 5.21 -6.18 15.38
C GLU A 91 6.55 -5.75 14.77
N PRO A 92 7.69 -6.09 15.40
CA PRO A 92 9.01 -5.65 14.97
C PRO A 92 9.13 -5.88 13.48
N SER A 93 9.30 -4.78 12.75
CA SER A 93 9.01 -4.66 11.33
C SER A 93 9.48 -5.89 10.58
N LYS A 94 8.56 -6.67 9.98
CA LYS A 94 8.94 -7.72 9.04
C LYS A 94 9.81 -7.05 7.98
N LYS A 95 11.13 -7.25 8.09
CA LYS A 95 12.11 -6.59 7.23
C LYS A 95 11.65 -6.82 5.80
N ARG A 96 11.54 -5.74 5.01
CA ARG A 96 11.14 -5.83 3.60
C ARG A 96 11.96 -6.97 2.96
N LYS A 97 11.27 -7.93 2.34
CA LYS A 97 11.95 -9.01 1.61
C LYS A 97 12.92 -8.36 0.61
N ARG A 98 14.15 -8.84 0.55
CA ARG A 98 15.13 -8.35 -0.44
C ARG A 98 14.55 -8.54 -1.84
N ARG A 99 14.87 -7.62 -2.74
CA ARG A 99 14.42 -7.71 -4.13
C ARG A 99 15.05 -8.94 -4.78
N THR A 100 14.23 -9.78 -5.40
CA THR A 100 14.73 -10.88 -6.22
C THR A 100 15.19 -10.33 -7.57
N SER A 101 16.43 -10.65 -7.93
CA SER A 101 16.96 -10.43 -9.28
C SER A 101 16.92 -11.75 -10.04
N PHE A 102 16.21 -11.76 -11.16
CA PHE A 102 16.19 -12.91 -12.05
C PHE A 102 17.49 -12.98 -12.84
N THR A 103 17.99 -14.19 -13.08
CA THR A 103 19.07 -14.40 -14.04
C THR A 103 18.57 -14.13 -15.47
N PRO A 104 19.44 -13.79 -16.43
CA PRO A 104 19.04 -13.61 -17.82
C PRO A 104 18.33 -14.84 -18.39
N GLN A 105 18.87 -16.04 -18.11
CA GLN A 105 18.27 -17.31 -18.53
C GLN A 105 16.87 -17.52 -17.95
N ALA A 106 16.64 -17.17 -16.67
CA ALA A 106 15.32 -17.27 -16.08
C ALA A 106 14.33 -16.31 -16.73
N LEU A 107 14.77 -15.10 -17.09
CA LEU A 107 13.93 -14.14 -17.81
C LEU A 107 13.53 -14.66 -19.20
N GLU A 108 14.46 -15.28 -19.94
CA GLU A 108 14.16 -15.88 -21.24
C GLU A 108 13.08 -16.96 -21.15
N ILE A 109 13.20 -17.88 -20.19
CA ILE A 109 12.21 -18.95 -19.97
C ILE A 109 10.85 -18.35 -19.59
N LEU A 110 10.83 -17.37 -18.69
CA LEU A 110 9.61 -16.69 -18.26
C LEU A 110 8.94 -15.94 -19.42
N ASP A 111 9.71 -15.27 -20.27
CA ASP A 111 9.21 -14.57 -21.45
C ASP A 111 8.65 -15.53 -22.51
N GLN A 112 9.35 -16.63 -22.81
CA GLN A 112 8.85 -17.67 -23.71
C GLN A 112 7.53 -18.28 -23.23
N HIS A 113 7.41 -18.51 -21.91
CA HIS A 113 6.16 -19.00 -21.34
C HIS A 113 5.06 -17.94 -21.41
N PHE A 114 5.42 -16.67 -21.19
CA PHE A 114 4.47 -15.55 -21.25
C PHE A 114 3.86 -15.38 -22.64
N GLU A 115 4.64 -15.54 -23.70
CA GLU A 115 4.18 -15.48 -25.09
C GLU A 115 3.13 -16.55 -25.40
N LYS A 116 3.30 -17.75 -24.84
CA LYS A 116 2.34 -18.86 -25.00
C LYS A 116 1.10 -18.68 -24.12
N ASN A 117 1.32 -18.32 -22.85
CA ASN A 117 0.27 -18.16 -21.86
C ASN A 117 0.60 -17.04 -20.87
N THR A 118 -0.15 -15.94 -20.99
CA THR A 118 0.00 -14.76 -20.11
C THR A 118 -0.59 -14.96 -18.70
N HIS A 119 -1.38 -16.02 -18.50
CA HIS A 119 -2.06 -16.38 -17.25
C HIS A 119 -1.79 -17.86 -16.91
N PRO A 120 -0.56 -18.21 -16.52
CA PRO A 120 -0.24 -19.57 -16.08
C PRO A 120 -1.17 -19.98 -14.93
N SER A 121 -1.64 -21.22 -14.96
CA SER A 121 -2.38 -21.85 -13.89
C SER A 121 -1.54 -21.99 -12.62
N GLY A 122 -2.21 -22.33 -11.52
CA GLY A 122 -1.51 -22.57 -10.25
C GLY A 122 -0.45 -23.68 -10.31
N ALA A 123 -0.65 -24.68 -11.19
CA ALA A 123 0.26 -25.79 -11.43
C ALA A 123 1.46 -25.37 -12.29
N GLU A 124 1.22 -24.67 -13.42
CA GLU A 124 2.28 -24.11 -14.26
C GLU A 124 3.19 -23.16 -13.46
N MET A 125 2.61 -22.35 -12.55
CA MET A 125 3.40 -21.49 -11.66
C MET A 125 4.31 -22.29 -10.72
N THR A 126 3.84 -23.44 -10.23
CA THR A 126 4.64 -24.32 -9.37
C THR A 126 5.79 -24.95 -10.17
N GLU A 127 5.50 -25.50 -11.35
CA GLU A 127 6.50 -26.09 -12.24
C GLU A 127 7.58 -25.07 -12.64
N LEU A 128 7.18 -23.86 -13.04
CA LEU A 128 8.14 -22.78 -13.34
C LEU A 128 8.98 -22.38 -12.12
N SER A 129 8.38 -22.38 -10.93
CA SER A 129 9.09 -22.03 -9.70
C SER A 129 10.15 -23.06 -9.32
N GLU A 130 9.84 -24.35 -9.50
CA GLU A 130 10.76 -25.47 -9.26
C GLU A 130 11.87 -25.49 -10.31
N ASN A 131 11.53 -25.36 -11.60
CA ASN A 131 12.48 -25.38 -12.70
C ASN A 131 13.47 -24.21 -12.67
N LEU A 132 13.03 -23.03 -12.23
CA LEU A 132 13.85 -21.82 -12.15
C LEU A 132 14.48 -21.61 -10.77
N ASN A 133 14.14 -22.44 -9.79
CA ASN A 133 14.55 -22.32 -8.39
C ASN A 133 14.25 -20.92 -7.79
N TYR A 134 13.03 -20.44 -7.99
CA TYR A 134 12.50 -19.22 -7.37
C TYR A 134 11.26 -19.52 -6.55
N ASP A 135 10.98 -18.70 -5.54
CA ASP A 135 9.69 -18.78 -4.84
C ASP A 135 8.53 -18.65 -5.83
N ARG A 136 7.51 -19.50 -5.67
CA ARG A 136 6.26 -19.44 -6.45
C ARG A 136 5.64 -18.04 -6.47
N GLU A 137 5.71 -17.33 -5.34
CA GLU A 137 5.22 -15.95 -5.23
C GLU A 137 6.03 -14.98 -6.10
N VAL A 138 7.34 -15.18 -6.22
CA VAL A 138 8.22 -14.36 -7.07
C VAL A 138 7.87 -14.54 -8.53
N VAL A 139 7.67 -15.79 -8.98
CA VAL A 139 7.21 -16.10 -10.35
C VAL A 139 5.83 -15.49 -10.61
N ARG A 140 4.87 -15.68 -9.69
CA ARG A 140 3.53 -15.08 -9.80
C ARG A 140 3.57 -13.56 -9.94
N VAL A 141 4.38 -12.89 -9.10
CA VAL A 141 4.56 -11.43 -9.13
C VAL A 141 5.21 -10.98 -10.44
N TRP A 142 6.16 -11.75 -10.99
CA TRP A 142 6.76 -11.47 -12.29
C TRP A 142 5.70 -11.44 -13.40
N PHE A 143 4.83 -12.45 -13.50
CA PHE A 143 3.74 -12.47 -14.50
C PHE A 143 2.76 -11.32 -14.31
N CYS A 144 2.40 -11.00 -13.06
CA CYS A 144 1.57 -9.83 -12.74
C CYS A 144 2.22 -8.51 -13.21
N ASN A 145 3.53 -8.35 -13.04
CA ASN A 145 4.26 -7.16 -13.44
C ASN A 145 4.42 -7.08 -14.96
N LYS A 146 4.73 -8.19 -15.64
CA LYS A 146 4.83 -8.25 -17.11
C LYS A 146 3.49 -7.88 -17.78
N ARG A 147 2.36 -8.39 -17.27
CA ARG A 147 1.01 -8.00 -17.73
C ARG A 147 0.72 -6.50 -17.52
N GLN A 148 1.11 -5.95 -16.37
CA GLN A 148 0.93 -4.52 -16.09
C GLN A 148 1.78 -3.65 -17.03
N ALA A 149 3.03 -4.04 -17.28
CA ALA A 149 3.92 -3.34 -18.21
C ALA A 149 3.31 -3.28 -19.61
N LEU A 150 2.80 -4.40 -20.14
CA LEU A 150 2.11 -4.44 -21.44
C LEU A 150 0.90 -3.50 -21.47
N LYS A 151 0.02 -3.55 -20.47
CA LYS A 151 -1.13 -2.66 -20.37
C LYS A 151 -0.74 -1.18 -20.37
N ASN A 152 0.34 -0.83 -19.68
CA ASN A 152 0.83 0.55 -19.61
C ASN A 152 1.40 1.00 -20.96
N THR A 153 2.14 0.15 -21.65
CA THR A 153 2.63 0.42 -23.02
C THR A 153 1.47 0.65 -23.99
N PHE A 154 0.44 -0.20 -23.98
CA PHE A 154 -0.75 -0.02 -24.82
C PHE A 154 -1.52 1.27 -24.52
N LYS A 155 -1.62 1.67 -23.24
CA LYS A 155 -2.26 2.95 -22.87
C LYS A 155 -1.49 4.15 -23.40
N LYS A 156 -0.15 4.11 -23.38
CA LYS A 156 0.69 5.18 -23.89
C LYS A 156 0.52 5.37 -25.40
N LEU A 157 0.51 4.26 -26.17
CA LEU A 157 0.33 4.28 -27.62
C LEU A 157 -1.05 4.76 -28.09
N LYS A 158 -2.07 4.77 -27.22
CA LYS A 158 -3.42 5.30 -27.53
C LYS A 158 -3.57 6.80 -27.18
N GLN A 159 -2.61 7.38 -26.47
CA GLN A 159 -2.62 8.78 -26.07
C GLN A 159 -1.73 9.66 -26.97
N GLU A 160 -1.01 9.04 -27.89
CA GLU A 160 -0.24 9.67 -28.98
C GLU A 160 -1.08 9.62 -30.27
#